data_AF-A0A368N5X6-F1
#
_entry.id   AF-A0A368N5X6-F1
#
_cell.length_a   1.000
_cell.length_b   1.000
_cell.length_c   1.000
_cell.angle_alpha   90.00
_cell.angle_beta   90.00
_cell.angle_gamma   90.00
#
_symmetry.space_group_name_H-M   'P 1'
#
loop_
_entity.id
_entity.type
_entity.pdbx_description
1 polymer ?
#
loop_
_entity_poly.entity_id
_entity_poly.type
_entity_poly.pdbx_seq_one_letter_code
_entity_poly.pdbx_strand_id
1 'polypeptide(L)'
;MSTDETPETEAGGGTDRPLSETGVGDSREKHLVVVTESGERIDRGEVYVRHTESAYLVSPDVEFPAAETTRYRKENLDRVEISQHHSNCFITTAAAGEGPTLDSLRDFRAEVMRPTRSGRVLLWVYEAISPPVAATLDRHPRSTTTRLVRRLVDRCGALADCRRAATGAAERAALSVTLICLYVVGVAFAALGHGWLRGRELAGGRGIN
;
A
#
# COMPACT_ATOMS: atom_id res chain seq x y z
N MET A 1 -17.32 54.51 -39.48
CA MET A 1 -16.04 53.99 -39.99
C MET A 1 -15.65 52.86 -39.06
N SER A 2 -16.03 51.63 -39.41
CA SER A 2 -15.20 50.63 -40.15
C SER A 2 -14.09 50.10 -39.25
N THR A 3 -14.19 48.87 -38.70
CA THR A 3 -13.71 47.58 -39.27
C THR A 3 -12.28 47.67 -39.79
N ASP A 4 -11.34 46.77 -39.54
CA ASP A 4 -11.26 45.36 -39.13
C ASP A 4 -9.75 45.22 -38.71
N GLU A 5 -9.19 44.23 -38.03
CA GLU A 5 -9.28 42.78 -38.19
C GLU A 5 -8.48 42.14 -37.00
N THR A 6 -8.90 40.95 -36.59
CA THR A 6 -8.34 40.13 -35.48
C THR A 6 -7.47 39.00 -36.10
N PRO A 7 -7.12 37.86 -35.45
CA PRO A 7 -6.35 37.51 -34.22
C PRO A 7 -5.16 36.54 -34.54
N GLU A 8 -4.67 35.84 -33.50
CA GLU A 8 -3.97 34.53 -33.48
C GLU A 8 -2.47 34.63 -33.14
N THR A 9 -1.92 33.92 -32.15
CA THR A 9 -2.15 32.50 -31.82
C THR A 9 -2.03 32.26 -30.31
N GLU A 10 -3.05 31.60 -29.75
CA GLU A 10 -3.03 31.02 -28.41
C GLU A 10 -2.01 29.87 -28.34
N ALA A 11 -1.07 29.94 -27.39
CA ALA A 11 -0.25 28.80 -27.00
C ALA A 11 -1.05 27.90 -26.05
N GLY A 12 -2.08 27.24 -26.57
CA GLY A 12 -2.84 26.18 -25.89
C GLY A 12 -2.17 24.82 -26.08
N GLY A 13 -1.09 24.55 -25.35
CA GLY A 13 -0.39 23.26 -25.34
C GLY A 13 -1.03 22.25 -24.37
N GLY A 14 -2.32 21.98 -24.52
CA GLY A 14 -3.01 20.89 -23.80
C GLY A 14 -3.42 19.83 -24.80
N THR A 15 -2.62 18.77 -24.95
CA THR A 15 -2.92 17.67 -25.86
C THR A 15 -4.11 16.89 -25.30
N ASP A 16 -5.31 17.22 -25.77
CA ASP A 16 -6.56 16.54 -25.41
C ASP A 16 -6.59 15.17 -26.10
N ARG A 17 -5.80 14.22 -25.56
CA ARG A 17 -5.81 12.83 -26.01
C ARG A 17 -7.16 12.22 -25.65
N PRO A 18 -7.83 11.50 -26.57
CA PRO A 18 -9.12 10.92 -26.30
C PRO A 18 -9.05 9.98 -25.09
N LEU A 19 -10.06 10.04 -24.21
CA LEU A 19 -10.12 9.26 -22.95
C LEU A 19 -9.94 7.75 -23.16
N SER A 20 -10.27 7.24 -24.35
CA SER A 20 -10.05 5.86 -24.78
C SER A 20 -8.57 5.46 -24.86
N GLU A 21 -7.67 6.42 -25.07
CA GLU A 21 -6.21 6.22 -25.09
C GLU A 21 -5.59 6.42 -23.70
N THR A 22 -6.14 7.34 -22.91
CA THR A 22 -5.63 7.69 -21.57
C THR A 22 -5.96 6.60 -20.53
N GLY A 23 -7.11 5.94 -20.69
CA GLY A 23 -7.60 4.91 -19.78
C GLY A 23 -8.05 5.48 -18.42
N VAL A 24 -8.86 4.70 -17.70
CA VAL A 24 -9.35 5.05 -16.36
C VAL A 24 -8.49 4.34 -15.32
N GLY A 25 -8.11 5.00 -14.23
CA GLY A 25 -7.37 4.39 -13.13
C GLY A 25 -7.64 5.14 -11.82
N ASP A 26 -7.26 4.55 -10.69
CA ASP A 26 -7.50 5.10 -9.35
C ASP A 26 -6.26 5.77 -8.72
N SER A 27 -5.20 5.96 -9.53
CA SER A 27 -3.92 6.56 -9.12
C SER A 27 -3.27 5.91 -7.89
N ARG A 28 -3.55 4.63 -7.64
CA ARG A 28 -2.98 3.87 -6.52
C ARG A 28 -2.13 2.72 -7.04
N GLU A 29 -0.97 2.51 -6.42
CA GLU A 29 -0.09 1.37 -6.71
C GLU A 29 -0.83 0.02 -6.57
N LYS A 30 -0.49 -0.90 -7.46
CA LYS A 30 -1.06 -2.22 -7.62
C LYS A 30 0.05 -3.25 -7.76
N HIS A 31 -0.33 -4.49 -7.50
CA HIS A 31 0.36 -5.66 -7.97
C HIS A 31 -0.48 -6.31 -9.06
N LEU A 32 0.19 -6.63 -10.16
CA LEU A 32 -0.44 -7.11 -11.36
C LEU A 32 0.19 -8.44 -11.77
N VAL A 33 -0.64 -9.48 -11.85
CA VAL A 33 -0.29 -10.72 -12.49
C VAL A 33 -1.07 -10.82 -13.80
N VAL A 34 -0.36 -10.94 -14.91
CA VAL A 34 -0.92 -11.13 -16.23
C VAL A 34 -0.65 -12.57 -16.67
N VAL A 35 -1.68 -13.28 -17.09
CA VAL A 35 -1.58 -14.59 -17.75
C VAL A 35 -2.02 -14.42 -19.19
N THR A 36 -1.12 -14.66 -20.12
CA THR A 36 -1.40 -14.58 -21.57
C THR A 36 -2.12 -15.85 -22.05
N GLU A 37 -2.72 -15.80 -23.23
CA GLU A 37 -3.35 -16.98 -23.85
C GLU A 37 -2.36 -18.13 -24.10
N SER A 38 -1.06 -17.83 -24.27
CA SER A 38 -0.02 -18.86 -24.40
C SER A 38 0.35 -19.54 -23.07
N GLY A 39 -0.26 -19.09 -21.96
CA GLY A 39 0.02 -19.56 -20.62
C GLY A 39 1.22 -18.89 -19.95
N GLU A 40 1.85 -17.90 -20.58
CA GLU A 40 2.94 -17.14 -19.96
C GLU A 40 2.40 -16.28 -18.80
N ARG A 41 3.01 -16.42 -17.63
CA ARG A 41 2.68 -15.66 -16.43
C ARG A 41 3.71 -14.55 -16.22
N ILE A 42 3.26 -13.30 -16.26
CA ILE A 42 4.07 -12.09 -16.07
C ILE A 42 3.65 -11.43 -14.76
N ASP A 43 4.60 -11.28 -13.84
CA ASP A 43 4.39 -10.71 -12.50
C ASP A 43 5.00 -9.30 -12.40
N ARG A 44 4.22 -8.32 -11.96
CA ARG A 44 4.60 -6.90 -11.84
C ARG A 44 4.15 -6.35 -10.49
N GLY A 45 5.09 -6.11 -9.58
CA GLY A 45 4.87 -5.39 -8.32
C GLY A 45 5.04 -3.86 -8.46
N GLU A 46 4.40 -3.10 -7.57
CA GLU A 46 4.50 -1.63 -7.46
C GLU A 46 4.24 -0.87 -8.77
N VAL A 47 3.09 -1.11 -9.41
CA VAL A 47 2.70 -0.46 -10.68
C VAL A 47 1.38 0.29 -10.58
N TYR A 48 1.22 1.35 -11.34
CA TYR A 48 -0.06 1.99 -11.61
C TYR A 48 -0.73 1.30 -12.80
N VAL A 49 -2.04 1.10 -12.69
CA VAL A 49 -2.83 0.48 -13.75
C VAL A 49 -3.93 1.41 -14.19
N ARG A 50 -4.02 1.65 -15.50
CA ARG A 50 -5.21 2.23 -16.15
C ARG A 50 -5.84 1.18 -17.06
N HIS A 51 -7.15 1.14 -17.12
CA HIS A 51 -7.89 0.27 -18.01
C HIS A 51 -8.56 1.10 -19.11
N THR A 52 -8.38 0.67 -20.35
CA THR A 52 -9.17 1.13 -21.49
C THR A 52 -10.21 0.06 -21.81
N GLU A 53 -11.01 0.28 -22.86
CA GLU A 53 -11.90 -0.75 -23.40
C GLU A 53 -11.11 -2.00 -23.82
N SER A 54 -9.99 -1.81 -24.54
CA SER A 54 -9.24 -2.87 -25.21
C SER A 54 -7.96 -3.32 -24.51
N ALA A 55 -7.47 -2.61 -23.49
CA ALA A 55 -6.18 -2.90 -22.87
C ALA A 55 -6.08 -2.53 -21.39
N TYR A 56 -5.08 -3.12 -20.73
CA TYR A 56 -4.51 -2.63 -19.48
C TYR A 56 -3.21 -1.87 -19.79
N LEU A 57 -3.15 -0.61 -19.37
CA LEU A 57 -1.94 0.21 -19.38
C LEU A 57 -1.29 0.09 -18.00
N VAL A 58 -0.01 -0.20 -17.97
CA VAL A 58 0.73 -0.52 -16.74
C VAL A 58 2.02 0.26 -16.75
N SER A 59 2.23 1.08 -15.71
CA SER A 59 3.38 1.98 -15.61
C SER A 59 3.93 1.96 -14.19
N PRO A 60 5.26 2.08 -13.98
CA PRO A 60 5.81 2.33 -12.66
C PRO A 60 5.52 3.76 -12.16
N ASP A 61 5.14 4.68 -13.06
CA ASP A 61 4.85 6.09 -12.77
C ASP A 61 3.37 6.42 -12.98
N VAL A 62 2.79 7.21 -12.08
CA VAL A 62 1.38 7.64 -12.05
C VAL A 62 0.99 8.51 -13.25
N GLU A 63 1.97 9.14 -13.90
CA GLU A 63 1.79 9.97 -15.09
C GLU A 63 1.76 9.15 -16.38
N PHE A 64 2.11 7.86 -16.34
CA PHE A 64 2.14 6.96 -17.50
C PHE A 64 3.00 7.48 -18.67
N PRO A 65 4.31 7.71 -18.47
CA PRO A 65 5.21 8.08 -19.56
C PRO A 65 5.22 6.96 -20.62
N ALA A 66 5.13 7.35 -21.89
CA ALA A 66 4.98 6.40 -22.99
C ALA A 66 6.14 5.39 -23.10
N ALA A 67 7.35 5.78 -22.69
CA ALA A 67 8.54 4.93 -22.73
C ALA A 67 8.52 3.80 -21.69
N GLU A 68 7.81 3.97 -20.57
CA GLU A 68 7.78 3.01 -19.45
C GLU A 68 6.42 2.33 -19.31
N THR A 69 5.42 2.80 -20.06
CA THR A 69 4.08 2.23 -20.05
C THR A 69 4.02 0.98 -20.92
N THR A 70 3.80 -0.16 -20.27
CA THR A 70 3.51 -1.42 -20.94
C THR A 70 2.02 -1.53 -21.22
N ARG A 71 1.65 -1.93 -22.45
CA ARG A 71 0.26 -2.14 -22.87
C ARG A 71 -0.02 -3.63 -23.04
N TYR A 72 -0.90 -4.17 -22.19
CA TYR A 72 -1.43 -5.52 -22.31
C TYR A 72 -2.80 -5.49 -22.97
N ARG A 73 -2.92 -5.95 -24.20
CA ARG A 73 -4.21 -6.00 -24.91
C ARG A 73 -5.05 -7.14 -24.38
N LYS A 74 -6.31 -6.86 -24.00
CA LYS A 74 -7.21 -7.85 -23.39
C LYS A 74 -7.48 -9.06 -24.28
N GLU A 75 -7.44 -8.87 -25.60
CA GLU A 75 -7.58 -9.94 -26.61
C GLU A 75 -6.48 -11.00 -26.53
N ASN A 76 -5.32 -10.70 -25.93
CA ASN A 76 -4.18 -11.61 -25.81
C ASN A 76 -4.03 -12.19 -24.39
N LEU A 77 -5.00 -11.93 -23.50
CA LEU A 77 -4.93 -12.29 -22.08
C LEU A 77 -5.96 -13.36 -21.77
N ASP A 78 -5.51 -14.46 -21.16
CA ASP A 78 -6.41 -15.45 -20.56
C ASP A 78 -7.01 -14.89 -19.26
N ARG A 79 -6.15 -14.30 -18.40
CA ARG A 79 -6.59 -13.73 -17.13
C ARG A 79 -5.67 -12.62 -16.64
N VAL A 80 -6.26 -11.64 -15.96
CA VAL A 80 -5.52 -10.62 -15.23
C VAL A 80 -5.98 -10.61 -13.77
N GLU A 81 -5.04 -10.77 -12.86
CA GLU A 81 -5.26 -10.58 -11.43
C GLU A 81 -4.67 -9.23 -11.03
N ILE A 82 -5.53 -8.27 -10.70
CA ILE A 82 -5.13 -6.97 -10.16
C ILE A 82 -5.41 -7.03 -8.67
N SER A 83 -4.37 -7.25 -7.89
CA SER A 83 -4.45 -7.02 -6.46
C SER A 83 -3.98 -5.60 -6.21
N GLN A 84 -4.80 -4.80 -5.55
CA GLN A 84 -4.21 -3.73 -4.77
C GLN A 84 -3.49 -4.47 -3.65
N HIS A 85 -2.15 -4.57 -3.71
CA HIS A 85 -1.40 -4.83 -2.49
C HIS A 85 -1.62 -3.61 -1.60
N HIS A 86 -2.73 -3.61 -0.88
CA HIS A 86 -2.97 -2.71 0.23
C HIS A 86 -1.98 -2.97 1.39
N SER A 87 -1.02 -3.86 1.21
CA SER A 87 -0.41 -4.63 2.27
C SER A 87 1.07 -4.34 2.38
N ASN A 88 1.39 -3.13 2.80
CA ASN A 88 2.65 -2.84 3.48
C ASN A 88 2.43 -2.68 5.01
N CYS A 89 1.20 -2.92 5.47
CA CYS A 89 0.76 -2.83 6.86
C CYS A 89 -0.03 -4.10 7.29
N PHE A 90 0.44 -5.29 6.92
CA PHE A 90 -0.23 -6.59 7.18
C PHE A 90 -0.74 -6.77 8.62
N ILE A 91 0.08 -6.46 9.62
CA ILE A 91 -0.30 -6.59 11.04
C ILE A 91 -1.44 -5.63 11.38
N THR A 92 -1.37 -4.39 10.88
CA THR A 92 -2.37 -3.35 11.13
C THR A 92 -3.70 -3.74 10.50
N THR A 93 -3.71 -4.18 9.24
CA THR A 93 -4.90 -4.64 8.55
C THR A 93 -5.53 -5.85 9.26
N ALA A 94 -4.73 -6.84 9.67
CA ALA A 94 -5.25 -8.00 10.40
C ALA A 94 -5.80 -7.62 11.79
N ALA A 95 -5.20 -6.63 12.46
CA ALA A 95 -5.63 -6.21 13.79
C ALA A 95 -6.85 -5.30 13.77
N ALA A 96 -6.89 -4.29 12.89
CA ALA A 96 -7.87 -3.20 12.92
C ALA A 96 -8.78 -3.13 11.68
N GLY A 97 -8.49 -3.90 10.63
CA GLY A 97 -9.19 -3.82 9.34
C GLY A 97 -8.75 -2.62 8.50
N GLU A 98 -9.45 -2.40 7.39
CA GLU A 98 -9.30 -1.19 6.57
C GLU A 98 -10.05 -0.01 7.21
N GLY A 99 -9.53 1.22 7.03
CA GLY A 99 -10.16 2.44 7.54
C GLY A 99 -9.18 3.59 7.80
N PRO A 100 -9.67 4.71 8.37
CA PRO A 100 -8.87 5.93 8.52
C PRO A 100 -7.56 5.75 9.30
N THR A 101 -7.58 4.91 10.34
CA THR A 101 -6.38 4.56 11.12
C THR A 101 -5.28 3.94 10.25
N LEU A 102 -5.66 3.06 9.32
CA LEU A 102 -4.72 2.40 8.43
C LEU A 102 -4.14 3.40 7.42
N ASP A 103 -4.96 4.31 6.93
CA ASP A 103 -4.53 5.37 6.00
C ASP A 103 -3.53 6.32 6.66
N SER A 104 -3.81 6.80 7.88
CA SER A 104 -2.87 7.65 8.63
C SER A 104 -1.51 6.97 8.87
N LEU A 105 -1.50 5.66 9.10
CA LEU A 105 -0.26 4.89 9.28
C LEU A 105 0.48 4.63 7.96
N ARG A 106 -0.25 4.45 6.86
CA ARG A 106 0.32 4.35 5.51
C ARG A 106 1.02 5.65 5.12
N ASP A 107 0.36 6.78 5.35
CA ASP A 107 0.93 8.09 5.06
C ASP A 107 2.17 8.37 5.92
N PHE A 108 2.12 8.05 7.22
CA PHE A 108 3.30 8.13 8.08
C PHE A 108 4.47 7.30 7.55
N ARG A 109 4.20 6.06 7.13
CA ARG A 109 5.20 5.17 6.54
C ARG A 109 5.80 5.79 5.26
N ALA A 110 4.97 6.35 4.38
CA ALA A 110 5.41 6.96 3.13
C ALA A 110 6.24 8.23 3.36
N GLU A 111 5.81 9.10 4.28
CA GLU A 111 6.45 10.40 4.53
C GLU A 111 7.69 10.34 5.41
N VAL A 112 7.76 9.40 6.37
CA VAL A 112 8.81 9.37 7.39
C VAL A 112 9.76 8.19 7.22
N MET A 113 9.20 6.99 7.03
CA MET A 113 10.00 5.77 7.02
C MET A 113 10.65 5.52 5.66
N ARG A 114 9.87 5.56 4.56
CA ARG A 114 10.36 5.29 3.20
C ARG A 114 11.54 6.19 2.77
N PRO A 115 11.56 7.50 3.09
CA PRO A 115 12.65 8.38 2.67
C PRO A 115 13.99 8.09 3.36
N THR A 116 13.98 7.52 4.56
CA THR A 116 15.19 7.29 5.37
C THR A 116 15.79 5.91 5.14
N ARG A 117 17.13 5.80 5.19
CA ARG A 117 17.82 4.50 5.05
C ARG A 117 17.44 3.51 6.16
N SER A 118 17.41 3.98 7.40
CA SER A 118 17.01 3.19 8.57
C SER A 118 15.54 2.79 8.49
N GLY A 119 14.66 3.70 8.05
CA GLY A 119 13.25 3.39 7.83
C GLY A 119 13.07 2.29 6.78
N ARG A 120 13.76 2.36 5.63
CA ARG A 120 13.70 1.29 4.62
C ARG A 120 14.12 -0.08 5.14
N VAL A 121 15.19 -0.15 5.95
CA VAL A 121 15.61 -1.41 6.58
C VAL A 121 14.52 -1.94 7.52
N LEU A 122 13.91 -1.06 8.33
CA LEU A 122 12.83 -1.45 9.23
C LEU A 122 11.58 -1.94 8.48
N LEU A 123 11.22 -1.29 7.37
CA LEU A 123 10.11 -1.71 6.52
C LEU A 123 10.38 -3.07 5.85
N TRP A 124 11.61 -3.31 5.40
CA TRP A 124 12.01 -4.60 4.85
C TRP A 124 11.90 -5.73 5.89
N VAL A 125 12.39 -5.49 7.12
CA VAL A 125 12.23 -6.46 8.22
C VAL A 125 10.76 -6.70 8.52
N TYR A 126 9.96 -5.63 8.57
CA TYR A 126 8.52 -5.74 8.79
C TYR A 126 7.84 -6.61 7.74
N GLU A 127 8.11 -6.39 6.45
CA GLU A 127 7.52 -7.16 5.36
C GLU A 127 7.91 -8.64 5.41
N ALA A 128 9.14 -8.95 5.83
CA ALA A 128 9.58 -10.32 5.97
C ALA A 128 8.83 -11.10 7.07
N ILE A 129 8.50 -10.44 8.19
CA ILE A 129 7.91 -11.12 9.37
C ILE A 129 6.41 -10.93 9.51
N SER A 130 5.84 -9.89 8.91
CA SER A 130 4.46 -9.51 9.14
C SER A 130 3.41 -10.44 8.51
N PRO A 131 3.61 -11.12 7.37
CA PRO A 131 2.61 -12.04 6.82
C PRO A 131 2.23 -13.21 7.75
N PRO A 132 3.17 -14.02 8.30
CA PRO A 132 2.80 -15.12 9.20
C PRO A 132 2.19 -14.63 10.52
N VAL A 133 2.63 -13.47 10.99
CA VAL A 133 2.08 -12.82 12.19
C VAL A 133 0.64 -12.37 11.94
N ALA A 134 0.39 -11.67 10.83
CA ALA A 134 -0.94 -11.22 10.42
C ALA A 134 -1.92 -12.39 10.27
N ALA A 135 -1.50 -13.47 9.59
CA ALA A 135 -2.29 -14.69 9.46
C ALA A 135 -2.63 -15.34 10.82
N THR A 136 -1.84 -15.08 11.86
CA THR A 136 -2.10 -15.61 13.21
C THR A 136 -3.06 -14.74 14.00
N LEU A 137 -2.94 -13.42 13.86
CA LEU A 137 -3.89 -12.48 14.45
C LEU A 137 -5.29 -12.64 13.85
N ASP A 138 -5.36 -12.81 12.53
CA ASP A 138 -6.62 -13.00 11.80
C ASP A 138 -7.33 -14.31 12.19
N ARG A 139 -6.56 -15.40 12.41
CA ARG A 139 -7.09 -16.66 12.95
C ARG A 139 -7.57 -16.55 14.40
N HIS A 140 -7.07 -15.59 15.18
CA HIS A 140 -7.35 -15.46 16.61
C HIS A 140 -7.87 -14.06 16.99
N PRO A 141 -8.99 -13.57 16.40
CA PRO A 141 -9.42 -12.18 16.53
C PRO A 141 -9.80 -11.79 17.96
N ARG A 142 -10.18 -12.78 18.79
CA ARG A 142 -10.59 -12.57 20.19
C ARG A 142 -9.46 -12.76 21.20
N SER A 143 -8.26 -13.13 20.77
CA SER A 143 -7.10 -13.34 21.66
C SER A 143 -6.67 -12.02 22.33
N THR A 144 -6.10 -12.13 23.54
CA THR A 144 -5.55 -10.98 24.25
C THR A 144 -4.49 -10.25 23.42
N THR A 145 -3.62 -11.01 22.73
CA THR A 145 -2.62 -10.48 21.80
C THR A 145 -3.26 -9.60 20.72
N THR A 146 -4.27 -10.11 20.02
CA THR A 146 -4.91 -9.35 18.92
C THR A 146 -5.61 -8.09 19.44
N ARG A 147 -6.23 -8.15 20.61
CA ARG A 147 -6.82 -6.96 21.25
C ARG A 147 -5.78 -5.91 21.63
N LEU A 148 -4.62 -6.34 22.14
CA LEU A 148 -3.53 -5.45 22.50
C LEU A 148 -2.92 -4.79 21.26
N VAL A 149 -2.65 -5.57 20.21
CA VAL A 149 -2.15 -5.06 18.93
C VAL A 149 -3.15 -4.06 18.33
N ARG A 150 -4.46 -4.37 18.32
CA ARG A 150 -5.51 -3.43 17.87
C ARG A 150 -5.45 -2.11 18.63
N ARG A 151 -5.44 -2.14 19.96
CA ARG A 151 -5.36 -0.91 20.78
C ARG A 151 -4.09 -0.10 20.51
N LEU A 152 -2.98 -0.78 20.26
CA LEU A 152 -1.73 -0.11 19.91
C LEU A 152 -1.83 0.56 18.54
N VAL A 153 -2.36 -0.15 17.54
CA VAL A 153 -2.63 0.38 16.20
C VAL A 153 -3.51 1.62 16.26
N ASP A 154 -4.62 1.58 17.02
CA ASP A 154 -5.53 2.72 17.16
C ASP A 154 -4.81 3.95 17.74
N ARG A 155 -3.95 3.74 18.75
CA ARG A 155 -3.13 4.83 19.32
C ARG A 155 -2.09 5.35 18.35
N CYS A 156 -1.46 4.48 17.57
CA CYS A 156 -0.52 4.91 16.54
C CYS A 156 -1.24 5.74 15.46
N GLY A 157 -2.46 5.36 15.05
CA GLY A 157 -3.27 6.16 14.13
C GLY A 157 -3.56 7.56 14.68
N ALA A 158 -4.07 7.65 15.91
CA ALA A 158 -4.34 8.93 16.56
C ALA A 158 -3.08 9.82 16.67
N LEU A 159 -1.92 9.23 17.00
CA LEU A 159 -0.66 9.96 17.05
C LEU A 159 -0.17 10.42 15.67
N ALA A 160 -0.40 9.63 14.61
CA ALA A 160 -0.12 10.02 13.24
C ALA A 160 -0.99 11.20 12.81
N ASP A 161 -2.27 11.22 13.21
CA ASP A 161 -3.17 12.35 12.99
C ASP A 161 -2.70 13.60 13.75
N CYS A 162 -2.32 13.46 15.04
CA CYS A 162 -1.74 14.55 15.82
C CYS A 162 -0.46 15.10 15.16
N ARG A 163 0.41 14.23 14.64
CA ARG A 163 1.63 14.63 13.92
C ARG A 163 1.29 15.46 12.69
N ARG A 164 0.26 15.08 11.94
CA ARG A 164 -0.17 15.81 10.74
C ARG A 164 -0.74 17.18 11.10
N ALA A 165 -1.47 17.27 12.20
CA ALA A 165 -2.06 18.53 12.68
C ALA A 165 -1.03 19.46 13.34
N ALA A 166 0.11 18.93 13.81
CA ALA A 166 1.11 19.72 14.52
C ALA A 166 1.78 20.77 13.61
N THR A 167 1.75 22.03 14.07
CA THR A 167 2.33 23.16 13.35
C THR A 167 3.84 23.31 13.59
N GLY A 168 4.33 22.84 14.75
CA GLY A 168 5.74 22.91 15.15
C GLY A 168 6.61 21.81 14.54
N ALA A 169 7.82 22.15 14.08
CA ALA A 169 8.78 21.18 13.58
C ALA A 169 9.29 20.22 14.68
N ALA A 170 9.55 20.74 15.89
CA ALA A 170 10.02 19.94 17.02
C ALA A 170 8.95 18.94 17.51
N GLU A 171 7.70 19.38 17.58
CA GLU A 171 6.56 18.53 17.94
C GLU A 171 6.36 17.40 16.91
N ARG A 172 6.35 17.75 15.62
CA ARG A 172 6.29 16.75 14.53
C ARG A 172 7.42 15.73 14.60
N ALA A 173 8.64 16.18 14.91
CA ALA A 173 9.80 15.29 15.05
C ALA A 173 9.63 14.36 16.26
N ALA A 174 9.23 14.89 17.42
CA ALA A 174 8.99 14.09 18.62
C ALA A 174 7.89 13.04 18.42
N LEU A 175 6.79 13.41 17.77
CA LEU A 175 5.71 12.49 17.42
C LEU A 175 6.17 11.43 16.41
N SER A 176 7.01 11.82 15.44
CA SER A 176 7.59 10.88 14.46
C SER A 176 8.48 9.84 15.14
N VAL A 177 9.37 10.27 16.05
CA VAL A 177 10.21 9.35 16.83
C VAL A 177 9.36 8.43 17.70
N THR A 178 8.35 8.98 18.36
CA THR A 178 7.40 8.20 19.18
C THR A 178 6.70 7.13 18.35
N LEU A 179 6.22 7.48 17.16
CA LEU A 179 5.58 6.54 16.24
C LEU A 179 6.54 5.44 15.77
N ILE A 180 7.81 5.77 15.46
CA ILE A 180 8.83 4.76 15.10
C ILE A 180 9.05 3.79 16.26
N CYS A 181 9.19 4.30 17.50
CA CYS A 181 9.35 3.45 18.68
C CYS A 181 8.14 2.52 18.88
N LEU A 182 6.92 3.05 18.77
CA LEU A 182 5.70 2.26 18.89
C LEU A 182 5.56 1.23 17.77
N TYR A 183 5.99 1.56 16.56
CA TYR A 183 6.03 0.61 15.44
C TYR A 183 6.93 -0.58 15.77
N VAL A 184 8.16 -0.34 16.21
CA VAL A 184 9.10 -1.41 16.61
C VAL A 184 8.52 -2.26 17.74
N VAL A 185 7.95 -1.63 18.75
CA VAL A 185 7.31 -2.32 19.89
C VAL A 185 6.13 -3.18 19.44
N GLY A 186 5.25 -2.65 18.58
CA GLY A 186 4.09 -3.38 18.07
C GLY A 186 4.48 -4.60 17.27
N VAL A 187 5.50 -4.47 16.42
CA VAL A 187 6.06 -5.58 15.64
C VAL A 187 6.63 -6.66 16.56
N ALA A 188 7.39 -6.28 17.58
CA ALA A 188 7.95 -7.23 18.55
C ALA A 188 6.85 -7.98 19.32
N PHE A 189 5.82 -7.28 19.82
CA PHE A 189 4.69 -7.92 20.50
C PHE A 189 3.93 -8.89 19.60
N ALA A 190 3.71 -8.51 18.34
CA ALA A 190 3.00 -9.33 17.39
C ALA A 190 3.80 -10.60 17.03
N ALA A 191 5.12 -10.47 16.84
CA ALA A 191 6.02 -11.61 16.60
C ALA A 191 6.11 -12.56 17.81
N LEU A 192 6.25 -12.03 19.03
CA LEU A 192 6.27 -12.82 20.26
C LEU A 192 4.93 -13.54 20.49
N GLY A 193 3.81 -12.84 20.29
CA GLY A 193 2.48 -13.41 20.37
C GLY A 193 2.24 -14.51 19.34
N HIS A 194 2.74 -14.33 18.11
CA HIS A 194 2.72 -15.37 17.09
C HIS A 194 3.48 -16.63 17.55
N GLY A 195 4.72 -16.46 18.03
CA GLY A 195 5.52 -17.57 18.54
C GLY A 195 4.85 -18.32 19.69
N TRP A 196 4.22 -17.60 20.62
CA TRP A 196 3.51 -18.20 21.75
C TRP A 196 2.27 -18.99 21.31
N LEU A 197 1.46 -18.44 20.40
CA LEU A 197 0.27 -19.12 19.89
C LEU A 197 0.63 -20.38 19.09
N ARG A 198 1.65 -20.30 18.21
CA ARG A 198 2.21 -21.47 17.51
C ARG A 198 2.73 -22.53 18.49
N GLY A 199 3.43 -22.12 19.54
CA GLY A 199 3.92 -23.04 20.57
C GLY A 199 2.80 -23.77 21.30
N ARG A 200 1.68 -23.09 21.59
CA ARG A 200 0.49 -23.72 22.19
C ARG A 200 -0.20 -24.70 21.25
N GLU A 201 -0.29 -24.39 19.96
CA GLU A 201 -0.84 -25.31 18.94
C GLU A 201 -0.01 -26.62 18.89
N LEU A 202 1.32 -26.51 18.90
CA LEU A 202 2.22 -27.66 18.87
C LEU A 202 2.23 -28.47 20.18
N ALA A 203 2.10 -27.81 21.33
CA ALA A 203 2.01 -28.48 22.63
C ALA A 203 0.65 -29.18 22.84
N GLY A 204 -0.45 -28.58 22.33
CA GLY A 204 -1.79 -29.18 22.39
C GLY A 204 -1.94 -30.41 21.48
N GLY A 205 -1.24 -30.44 20.34
CA GLY A 205 -1.21 -31.61 19.45
C GLY A 205 -0.41 -32.81 19.98
N ARG A 206 0.41 -32.64 21.02
CA ARG A 206 1.26 -33.70 21.61
C ARG A 206 0.59 -34.46 22.76
N GLY A 207 -0.65 -34.12 23.11
CA GLY A 207 -1.43 -34.77 24.18
C GLY A 207 -2.46 -35.80 23.69
N ILE A 208 -2.51 -36.08 22.39
CA ILE A 208 -3.38 -37.10 21.78
C ILE A 208 -2.53 -37.94 20.83
N ASN A 209 -1.66 -38.78 21.38
CA ASN A 209 -1.17 -39.99 20.74
C ASN A 209 -0.64 -40.94 21.82
#